data_AF-A0AA88XT34-F1
#
_entry.id   AF-A0AA88XT34-F1
#
_cell.length_a   1.000
_cell.length_b   1.000
_cell.length_c   1.000
_cell.angle_alpha   90.00
_cell.angle_beta   90.00
_cell.angle_gamma   90.00
#
_symmetry.space_group_name_H-M   'P 1'
#
loop_
_entity.id
_entity.type
_entity.pdbx_description
1 polymer ?
#
loop_
_entity_poly.entity_id
_entity_poly.type
_entity_poly.pdbx_seq_one_letter_code
_entity_poly.pdbx_strand_id
1 'polypeptide(L)'
;MYNGNKSQIFAHIPVKGRSDFSSAFIHFILQACAAYDLVASCDGLGIGVGECVVTDGIGIGGGECVVTDGLGIGVGECVVTDGLGIGVGECVVTDGIGIGGGECVVTDGFGIGVGECVVTDGLGIGVGECVVTDGLGIGVGECVVTDGLGFGVGECVVTDGLGIGVGECVVTDGLGIGVGECVVTDGSGFGVGECVVTDGSGFGVGECVVTDGLGFGVGECVVTDGLGFGVGECVVTDGLGFGVGECVVTDGLGFGVGECVVTDGLGFGVGECVVTDGSGFGVSECVVTDGLGFGVGECVVTDGLGFGVSE
;
A
#
# COMPACT_ATOMS: atom_id res chain seq x y z
N MET A 1 -14.47 -46.59 -13.10
CA MET A 1 -15.86 -47.11 -13.17
C MET A 1 -15.87 -48.51 -12.56
N TYR A 2 -16.86 -48.90 -11.75
CA TYR A 2 -17.10 -50.29 -11.32
C TYR A 2 -15.94 -51.05 -10.62
N ASN A 3 -15.11 -50.34 -9.84
CA ASN A 3 -13.89 -50.86 -9.20
C ASN A 3 -12.79 -51.25 -10.20
N GLY A 4 -11.66 -51.81 -9.74
CA GLY A 4 -10.42 -51.93 -10.52
C GLY A 4 -9.61 -50.64 -10.40
N ASN A 5 -10.08 -49.58 -11.05
CA ASN A 5 -9.72 -48.16 -10.89
C ASN A 5 -8.28 -47.71 -11.22
N LYS A 6 -7.26 -48.54 -10.93
CA LYS A 6 -5.81 -48.38 -11.20
C LYS A 6 -5.44 -48.37 -12.69
N SER A 7 -4.86 -49.50 -13.14
CA SER A 7 -4.46 -49.83 -14.51
C SER A 7 -5.62 -50.14 -15.46
N GLN A 8 -5.91 -51.44 -15.64
CA GLN A 8 -7.06 -51.91 -16.41
C GLN A 8 -8.29 -52.18 -15.53
N ILE A 9 -9.46 -52.21 -16.17
CA ILE A 9 -10.77 -51.95 -15.53
C ILE A 9 -10.75 -50.55 -14.89
N PHE A 10 -10.46 -49.55 -15.73
CA PHE A 10 -10.07 -48.17 -15.40
C PHE A 10 -8.73 -48.08 -14.63
N ALA A 11 -7.95 -47.00 -14.77
CA ALA A 11 -8.04 -45.85 -15.68
C ALA A 11 -7.98 -44.48 -14.97
N HIS A 12 -7.95 -44.45 -13.64
CA HIS A 12 -8.00 -43.22 -12.83
C HIS A 12 -6.76 -42.31 -13.04
N ILE A 13 -6.89 -40.98 -13.12
CA ILE A 13 -5.75 -40.04 -13.02
C ILE A 13 -5.51 -39.06 -14.20
N PRO A 14 -6.49 -38.32 -14.77
CA PRO A 14 -6.18 -37.21 -15.71
C PRO A 14 -5.32 -36.10 -15.08
N VAL A 15 -4.64 -35.31 -15.92
CA VAL A 15 -3.77 -34.20 -15.49
C VAL A 15 -4.53 -32.86 -15.55
N LYS A 16 -4.95 -32.38 -14.36
CA LYS A 16 -5.89 -31.25 -14.13
C LYS A 16 -7.29 -31.42 -14.75
N GLY A 17 -7.36 -31.60 -16.06
CA GLY A 17 -8.58 -31.78 -16.84
C GLY A 17 -8.27 -32.62 -18.09
N ARG A 18 -8.63 -32.10 -19.27
CA ARG A 18 -8.23 -32.68 -20.57
C ARG A 18 -9.40 -33.36 -21.30
N SER A 19 -10.50 -32.65 -21.55
CA SER A 19 -11.75 -33.20 -22.12
C SER A 19 -12.95 -32.28 -21.85
N ASP A 20 -14.17 -32.84 -21.87
CA ASP A 20 -15.45 -32.12 -21.80
C ASP A 20 -16.30 -32.32 -23.07
N PHE A 21 -17.64 -32.22 -22.97
CA PHE A 21 -18.57 -32.65 -24.02
C PHE A 21 -18.71 -31.69 -25.22
N SER A 22 -18.66 -30.37 -24.97
CA SER A 22 -18.85 -29.31 -25.97
C SER A 22 -20.19 -29.35 -26.75
N SER A 23 -20.41 -28.40 -27.67
CA SER A 23 -21.51 -28.44 -28.65
C SER A 23 -21.12 -29.12 -29.97
N ALA A 24 -19.92 -29.70 -30.04
CA ALA A 24 -19.31 -30.27 -31.24
C ALA A 24 -19.27 -29.29 -32.44
N PHE A 25 -20.15 -29.47 -33.43
CA PHE A 25 -20.05 -28.86 -34.76
C PHE A 25 -18.61 -28.96 -35.33
N ILE A 26 -17.88 -27.84 -35.47
CA ILE A 26 -16.43 -27.78 -35.72
C ILE A 26 -16.04 -28.11 -37.19
N HIS A 27 -16.63 -29.17 -37.73
CA HIS A 27 -16.38 -29.74 -39.05
C HIS A 27 -14.93 -30.23 -39.34
N PHE A 28 -14.11 -30.75 -38.42
CA PHE A 28 -14.13 -30.88 -36.95
C PHE A 28 -12.75 -31.44 -36.51
N ILE A 29 -12.50 -31.61 -35.20
CA ILE A 29 -11.31 -32.32 -34.67
C ILE A 29 -11.49 -33.86 -34.77
N LEU A 30 -11.95 -34.29 -35.95
CA LEU A 30 -12.28 -35.63 -36.48
C LEU A 30 -11.22 -36.38 -37.33
N GLN A 31 -9.89 -36.14 -37.33
CA GLN A 31 -8.98 -35.40 -36.43
C GLN A 31 -8.02 -34.44 -37.18
N ALA A 32 -7.43 -33.48 -36.46
CA ALA A 32 -6.47 -32.47 -36.95
C ALA A 32 -5.42 -32.13 -35.86
N CYS A 33 -4.35 -31.40 -36.23
CA CYS A 33 -3.28 -30.87 -35.36
C CYS A 33 -2.81 -31.83 -34.23
N ALA A 34 -2.51 -33.09 -34.59
CA ALA A 34 -2.15 -34.18 -33.68
C ALA A 34 -1.45 -35.34 -34.44
N ALA A 35 -1.24 -36.48 -33.77
CA ALA A 35 -0.78 -37.75 -34.39
C ALA A 35 -0.32 -38.81 -33.35
N TYR A 36 0.20 -38.36 -32.20
CA TYR A 36 0.49 -39.13 -30.97
C TYR A 36 1.75 -40.03 -31.04
N ASP A 37 2.86 -39.76 -30.33
CA ASP A 37 3.26 -38.59 -29.51
C ASP A 37 2.93 -37.22 -30.15
N LEU A 38 2.75 -36.14 -29.39
CA LEU A 38 2.03 -34.97 -29.92
C LEU A 38 2.91 -33.83 -30.49
N VAL A 39 3.36 -34.07 -31.72
CA VAL A 39 3.78 -33.09 -32.76
C VAL A 39 2.71 -32.06 -33.20
N ALA A 40 2.65 -30.78 -32.77
CA ALA A 40 1.60 -29.84 -33.22
C ALA A 40 1.96 -28.31 -33.28
N SER A 41 1.57 -27.61 -34.37
CA SER A 41 1.51 -26.13 -34.49
C SER A 41 0.67 -25.67 -35.70
N CYS A 42 -0.22 -24.65 -35.55
CA CYS A 42 -1.36 -24.41 -36.46
C CYS A 42 -2.07 -23.02 -36.31
N ASP A 43 -2.87 -22.61 -37.31
CA ASP A 43 -4.02 -21.68 -37.11
C ASP A 43 -5.22 -22.44 -36.51
N GLY A 44 -5.99 -21.81 -35.63
CA GLY A 44 -7.26 -22.28 -35.09
C GLY A 44 -7.17 -22.89 -33.69
N LEU A 45 -6.74 -24.16 -33.58
CA LEU A 45 -6.68 -24.90 -32.31
C LEU A 45 -5.41 -25.77 -32.25
N GLY A 46 -4.45 -25.38 -31.41
CA GLY A 46 -3.25 -26.16 -31.11
C GLY A 46 -3.34 -26.86 -29.75
N ILE A 47 -2.92 -28.12 -29.66
CA ILE A 47 -2.87 -28.87 -28.38
C ILE A 47 -1.56 -29.67 -28.32
N GLY A 48 -0.77 -29.45 -27.27
CA GLY A 48 0.53 -30.09 -27.09
C GLY A 48 0.82 -30.52 -25.65
N VAL A 49 1.80 -31.42 -25.52
CA VAL A 49 2.50 -31.71 -24.27
C VAL A 49 3.97 -31.90 -24.62
N GLY A 50 4.84 -31.06 -24.06
CA GLY A 50 6.08 -30.62 -24.70
C GLY A 50 5.91 -29.15 -25.12
N GLU A 51 5.89 -28.89 -26.43
CA GLU A 51 5.68 -27.55 -27.01
C GLU A 51 4.31 -27.47 -27.71
N CYS A 52 3.71 -26.29 -27.76
CA CYS A 52 2.52 -25.96 -28.54
C CYS A 52 2.67 -24.54 -29.10
N VAL A 53 2.55 -24.34 -30.41
CA VAL A 53 2.66 -23.00 -31.04
C VAL A 53 1.44 -22.73 -31.92
N VAL A 54 0.76 -21.60 -31.70
CA VAL A 54 -0.41 -21.15 -32.46
C VAL A 54 -0.17 -19.73 -32.95
N THR A 55 -0.42 -19.50 -34.23
CA THR A 55 -0.45 -18.15 -34.81
C THR A 55 -1.73 -17.46 -34.37
N ASP A 56 -2.88 -17.83 -34.96
CA ASP A 56 -4.18 -17.26 -34.62
C ASP A 56 -5.06 -18.32 -33.94
N GLY A 57 -5.66 -18.04 -32.78
CA GLY A 57 -6.73 -18.85 -32.19
C GLY A 57 -6.49 -19.31 -30.76
N ILE A 58 -6.56 -20.63 -30.52
CA ILE A 58 -6.52 -21.22 -29.17
C ILE A 58 -5.34 -22.20 -29.06
N GLY A 59 -4.43 -21.97 -28.12
CA GLY A 59 -3.34 -22.88 -27.75
C GLY A 59 -3.58 -23.54 -26.40
N ILE A 60 -3.38 -24.87 -26.30
CA ILE A 60 -3.52 -25.62 -25.04
C ILE A 60 -2.28 -26.51 -24.83
N GLY A 61 -1.32 -26.05 -24.02
CA GLY A 61 -0.03 -26.71 -23.80
C GLY A 61 0.16 -27.30 -22.41
N GLY A 62 1.19 -28.13 -22.26
CA GLY A 62 1.67 -28.67 -20.99
C GLY A 62 3.17 -28.94 -21.11
N GLY A 63 3.99 -28.12 -20.46
CA GLY A 63 5.28 -27.67 -21.02
C GLY A 63 5.10 -26.24 -21.54
N GLU A 64 5.64 -25.94 -22.71
CA GLU A 64 5.59 -24.62 -23.34
C GLU A 64 4.35 -24.47 -24.23
N CYS A 65 3.68 -23.32 -24.16
CA CYS A 65 2.54 -22.96 -24.99
C CYS A 65 2.71 -21.52 -25.48
N VAL A 66 2.80 -21.29 -26.78
CA VAL A 66 2.95 -19.96 -27.39
C VAL A 66 1.77 -19.70 -28.33
N VAL A 67 1.08 -18.58 -28.12
CA VAL A 67 0.01 -18.07 -28.98
C VAL A 67 0.39 -16.67 -29.42
N THR A 68 0.30 -16.36 -30.72
CA THR A 68 0.51 -14.98 -31.18
C THR A 68 -0.77 -14.19 -30.88
N ASP A 69 -1.87 -14.52 -31.54
CA ASP A 69 -3.15 -13.82 -31.39
C ASP A 69 -4.22 -14.77 -30.84
N GLY A 70 -4.75 -14.51 -29.64
CA GLY A 70 -5.96 -15.18 -29.13
C GLY A 70 -5.89 -15.67 -27.67
N LEU A 71 -6.02 -16.98 -27.45
CA LEU A 71 -6.17 -17.60 -26.13
C LEU A 71 -5.12 -18.69 -25.88
N GLY A 72 -4.19 -18.42 -24.96
CA GLY A 72 -3.24 -19.41 -24.43
C GLY A 72 -3.74 -20.06 -23.14
N ILE A 73 -3.66 -21.38 -23.05
CA ILE A 73 -3.90 -22.14 -21.81
C ILE A 73 -2.71 -23.09 -21.56
N GLY A 74 -1.84 -22.72 -20.62
CA GLY A 74 -0.57 -23.42 -20.34
C GLY A 74 -0.52 -24.09 -18.96
N VAL A 75 0.41 -25.03 -18.81
CA VAL A 75 0.93 -25.49 -17.51
C VAL A 75 2.42 -25.77 -17.67
N GLY A 76 3.27 -25.04 -16.97
CA GLY A 76 4.63 -24.73 -17.44
C GLY A 76 4.63 -23.34 -18.06
N GLU A 77 5.29 -23.20 -19.22
CA GLU A 77 5.35 -22.01 -20.08
C GLU A 77 3.98 -21.61 -20.69
N CYS A 78 3.48 -20.38 -20.48
CA CYS A 78 2.34 -19.81 -21.24
C CYS A 78 2.66 -18.43 -21.86
N VAL A 79 3.19 -18.49 -23.07
CA VAL A 79 3.36 -17.47 -24.14
C VAL A 79 2.06 -16.89 -24.73
N VAL A 80 1.64 -15.65 -24.50
CA VAL A 80 0.66 -14.95 -25.38
C VAL A 80 1.21 -13.59 -25.82
N THR A 81 1.18 -13.28 -27.12
CA THR A 81 1.47 -11.92 -27.59
C THR A 81 0.24 -11.04 -27.36
N ASP A 82 -0.83 -11.24 -28.14
CA ASP A 82 -2.06 -10.44 -28.09
C ASP A 82 -3.24 -11.31 -27.63
N GLY A 83 -3.87 -10.98 -26.49
CA GLY A 83 -5.16 -11.56 -26.09
C GLY A 83 -5.25 -12.00 -24.62
N LEU A 84 -5.51 -13.29 -24.39
CA LEU A 84 -5.78 -13.87 -23.06
C LEU A 84 -4.84 -15.05 -22.77
N GLY A 85 -3.97 -14.90 -21.78
CA GLY A 85 -3.14 -15.99 -21.23
C GLY A 85 -3.73 -16.56 -19.94
N ILE A 86 -3.77 -17.89 -19.83
CA ILE A 86 -4.15 -18.61 -18.60
C ILE A 86 -3.10 -19.68 -18.30
N GLY A 87 -2.26 -19.45 -17.30
CA GLY A 87 -1.13 -20.33 -16.97
C GLY A 87 -1.11 -20.85 -15.54
N VAL A 88 -0.31 -21.90 -15.32
CA VAL A 88 0.11 -22.35 -13.99
C VAL A 88 1.56 -22.81 -14.10
N GLY A 89 2.47 -22.23 -13.33
CA GLY A 89 3.86 -22.05 -13.75
C GLY A 89 4.05 -20.58 -14.08
N GLU A 90 4.52 -20.27 -15.28
CA GLU A 90 4.72 -18.89 -15.74
C GLU A 90 3.67 -18.56 -16.82
N CYS A 91 3.11 -17.35 -16.78
CA CYS A 91 2.16 -16.85 -17.76
C CYS A 91 2.55 -15.44 -18.19
N VAL A 92 3.02 -15.30 -19.42
CA VAL A 92 3.47 -14.03 -19.99
C VAL A 92 2.47 -13.60 -21.05
N VAL A 93 1.97 -12.37 -20.94
CA VAL A 93 1.12 -11.73 -21.94
C VAL A 93 1.78 -10.42 -22.35
N THR A 94 1.90 -10.15 -23.66
CA THR A 94 2.38 -8.84 -24.11
C THR A 94 1.23 -7.84 -23.98
N ASP A 95 0.21 -7.97 -24.81
CA ASP A 95 -0.96 -7.08 -24.83
C ASP A 95 -2.24 -7.84 -24.45
N GLY A 96 -2.90 -7.46 -23.34
CA GLY A 96 -4.24 -7.94 -23.01
C GLY A 96 -4.42 -8.39 -21.56
N ILE A 97 -4.75 -9.67 -21.35
CA ILE A 97 -5.18 -10.22 -20.05
C ILE A 97 -4.34 -11.44 -19.68
N GLY A 98 -3.61 -11.39 -18.57
CA GLY A 98 -2.89 -12.53 -17.98
C GLY A 98 -3.59 -13.07 -16.74
N ILE A 99 -3.69 -14.40 -16.61
CA ILE A 99 -4.20 -15.08 -15.42
C ILE A 99 -3.26 -16.24 -15.06
N GLY A 100 -2.44 -16.08 -14.02
CA GLY A 100 -1.44 -17.08 -13.61
C GLY A 100 -1.57 -17.58 -12.18
N GLY A 101 -1.04 -18.78 -11.94
CA GLY A 101 -0.72 -19.28 -10.61
C GLY A 101 0.72 -19.80 -10.58
N GLY A 102 1.59 -19.17 -9.80
CA GLY A 102 3.02 -19.07 -10.05
C GLY A 102 3.34 -17.62 -10.42
N GLU A 103 3.85 -17.38 -11.62
CA GLU A 103 4.29 -16.06 -12.09
C GLU A 103 3.33 -15.50 -13.16
N CYS A 104 2.59 -14.45 -12.78
CA CYS A 104 1.89 -13.46 -13.60
C CYS A 104 2.82 -12.44 -14.27
N VAL A 105 2.93 -12.37 -15.60
CA VAL A 105 3.57 -11.22 -16.27
C VAL A 105 2.67 -10.69 -17.37
N VAL A 106 2.33 -9.40 -17.32
CA VAL A 106 1.63 -8.66 -18.39
C VAL A 106 2.45 -7.42 -18.74
N THR A 107 2.66 -7.16 -20.02
CA THR A 107 3.29 -5.89 -20.44
C THR A 107 2.23 -4.80 -20.38
N ASP A 108 1.25 -4.83 -21.30
CA ASP A 108 0.18 -3.84 -21.39
C ASP A 108 -1.18 -4.51 -21.12
N GLY A 109 -1.88 -4.10 -20.05
CA GLY A 109 -3.28 -4.46 -19.82
C GLY A 109 -3.62 -4.88 -18.38
N PHE A 110 -4.03 -6.13 -18.19
CA PHE A 110 -4.64 -6.61 -16.94
C PHE A 110 -4.09 -7.95 -16.47
N GLY A 111 -3.40 -7.97 -15.33
CA GLY A 111 -2.84 -9.18 -14.71
C GLY A 111 -3.66 -9.66 -13.51
N ILE A 112 -3.88 -10.98 -13.40
CA ILE A 112 -4.29 -11.66 -12.17
C ILE A 112 -3.24 -12.73 -11.83
N GLY A 113 -2.64 -12.66 -10.64
CA GLY A 113 -1.66 -13.64 -10.16
C GLY A 113 -1.98 -14.21 -8.78
N VAL A 114 -1.55 -15.45 -8.56
CA VAL A 114 -1.43 -16.07 -7.23
C VAL A 114 -0.03 -16.66 -7.12
N GLY A 115 0.80 -16.13 -6.23
CA GLY A 115 2.26 -16.18 -6.34
C GLY A 115 2.75 -14.77 -6.62
N GLU A 116 3.34 -14.55 -7.79
CA GLU A 116 3.82 -13.25 -8.25
C GLU A 116 2.91 -12.72 -9.38
N CYS A 117 2.69 -11.40 -9.43
CA CYS A 117 1.96 -10.73 -10.49
C CYS A 117 2.67 -9.43 -10.86
N VAL A 118 3.21 -9.34 -12.07
CA VAL A 118 3.91 -8.18 -12.60
C VAL A 118 3.11 -7.62 -13.76
N VAL A 119 2.78 -6.33 -13.71
CA VAL A 119 2.18 -5.58 -14.82
C VAL A 119 3.09 -4.38 -15.12
N THR A 120 3.43 -4.16 -16.39
CA THR A 120 4.17 -2.94 -16.77
C THR A 120 3.18 -1.79 -16.78
N ASP A 121 2.26 -1.76 -17.75
CA ASP A 121 1.27 -0.70 -17.90
C ASP A 121 -0.15 -1.27 -17.70
N GLY A 122 -0.90 -0.76 -16.72
CA GLY A 122 -2.33 -1.03 -16.56
C GLY A 122 -2.77 -1.41 -15.15
N LEU A 123 -3.24 -2.65 -14.94
CA LEU A 123 -3.89 -3.07 -13.69
C LEU A 123 -3.44 -4.48 -13.27
N GLY A 124 -2.79 -4.57 -12.10
CA GLY A 124 -2.40 -5.83 -11.47
C GLY A 124 -3.28 -6.20 -10.27
N ILE A 125 -3.71 -7.46 -10.20
CA ILE A 125 -4.36 -8.05 -9.01
C ILE A 125 -3.56 -9.28 -8.56
N GLY A 126 -2.95 -9.23 -7.38
CA GLY A 126 -2.07 -10.28 -6.86
C GLY A 126 -2.48 -10.82 -5.49
N VAL A 127 -2.16 -12.09 -5.24
CA VAL A 127 -2.12 -12.69 -3.90
C VAL A 127 -0.77 -13.38 -3.72
N GLY A 128 0.03 -12.90 -2.77
CA GLY A 128 1.48 -13.07 -2.74
C GLY A 128 2.13 -11.72 -3.02
N GLU A 129 2.81 -11.58 -4.16
CA GLU A 129 3.46 -10.35 -4.60
C GLU A 129 2.72 -9.75 -5.80
N CYS A 130 2.48 -8.44 -5.79
CA CYS A 130 1.86 -7.69 -6.89
C CYS A 130 2.73 -6.47 -7.20
N VAL A 131 3.27 -6.37 -8.41
CA VAL A 131 4.10 -5.27 -8.88
C VAL A 131 3.44 -4.64 -10.10
N VAL A 132 3.21 -3.33 -10.05
CA VAL A 132 2.74 -2.54 -11.19
C VAL A 132 3.75 -1.43 -11.43
N THR A 133 4.18 -1.24 -12.68
CA THR A 133 5.03 -0.08 -13.02
C THR A 133 4.13 1.15 -13.09
N ASP A 134 3.27 1.23 -14.10
CA ASP A 134 2.36 2.37 -14.32
C ASP A 134 0.89 1.90 -14.21
N GLY A 135 0.14 2.42 -13.23
CA GLY A 135 -1.32 2.28 -13.17
C GLY A 135 -1.91 1.93 -11.80
N LEU A 136 -2.57 0.76 -11.69
CA LEU A 136 -3.37 0.36 -10.52
C LEU A 136 -2.95 -1.03 -10.00
N GLY A 137 -2.29 -1.08 -8.85
CA GLY A 137 -1.97 -2.30 -8.12
C GLY A 137 -3.00 -2.63 -7.03
N ILE A 138 -3.44 -3.88 -6.97
CA ILE A 138 -4.26 -4.42 -5.88
C ILE A 138 -3.61 -5.72 -5.38
N GLY A 139 -3.17 -5.77 -4.12
CA GLY A 139 -2.41 -6.89 -3.56
C GLY A 139 -2.91 -7.38 -2.20
N VAL A 140 -2.70 -8.67 -1.93
CA VAL A 140 -2.79 -9.27 -0.60
C VAL A 140 -1.49 -10.04 -0.35
N GLY A 141 -0.71 -9.62 0.65
CA GLY A 141 0.72 -9.90 0.75
C GLY A 141 1.48 -8.60 0.52
N GLU A 142 2.30 -8.55 -0.54
CA GLU A 142 3.08 -7.38 -0.93
C GLU A 142 2.47 -6.73 -2.19
N CYS A 143 2.35 -5.40 -2.20
CA CYS A 143 1.83 -4.62 -3.32
C CYS A 143 2.76 -3.44 -3.59
N VAL A 144 3.43 -3.42 -4.74
CA VAL A 144 4.36 -2.37 -5.17
C VAL A 144 3.81 -1.69 -6.41
N VAL A 145 3.69 -0.35 -6.38
CA VAL A 145 3.34 0.47 -7.54
C VAL A 145 4.43 1.52 -7.72
N THR A 146 4.94 1.68 -8.95
CA THR A 146 5.88 2.77 -9.24
C THR A 146 5.08 4.06 -9.38
N ASP A 147 4.30 4.20 -10.45
CA ASP A 147 3.49 5.38 -10.75
C ASP A 147 1.99 5.03 -10.70
N GLY A 148 1.23 5.64 -9.79
CA GLY A 148 -0.24 5.60 -9.80
C GLY A 148 -0.90 5.28 -8.46
N LEU A 149 -1.66 4.19 -8.41
CA LEU A 149 -2.57 3.85 -7.31
C LEU A 149 -2.27 2.45 -6.75
N GLY A 150 -1.86 2.36 -5.48
CA GLY A 150 -1.62 1.11 -4.77
C GLY A 150 -2.69 0.81 -3.72
N PHE A 151 -3.26 -0.40 -3.73
CA PHE A 151 -4.16 -0.92 -2.71
C PHE A 151 -3.60 -2.23 -2.14
N GLY A 152 -3.32 -2.30 -0.85
CA GLY A 152 -2.65 -3.45 -0.22
C GLY A 152 -3.28 -3.92 1.10
N VAL A 153 -3.19 -5.23 1.35
CA VAL A 153 -3.39 -5.83 2.68
C VAL A 153 -2.16 -6.68 3.00
N GLY A 154 -1.40 -6.29 4.02
CA GLY A 154 -0.01 -6.70 4.22
C GLY A 154 0.88 -5.46 4.05
N GLU A 155 1.76 -5.47 3.06
CA GLU A 155 2.66 -4.37 2.72
C GLU A 155 2.20 -3.69 1.43
N CYS A 156 2.17 -2.35 1.41
CA CYS A 156 1.80 -1.54 0.25
C CYS A 156 2.84 -0.43 0.05
N VAL A 157 3.57 -0.46 -1.06
CA VAL A 157 4.59 0.53 -1.43
C VAL A 157 4.15 1.25 -2.70
N VAL A 158 4.13 2.59 -2.66
CA VAL A 158 3.91 3.44 -3.84
C VAL A 158 5.08 4.41 -3.97
N THR A 159 5.66 4.55 -5.16
CA THR A 159 6.68 5.59 -5.37
C THR A 159 5.97 6.93 -5.57
N ASP A 160 5.30 7.11 -6.72
CA ASP A 160 4.59 8.33 -7.08
C ASP A 160 3.08 8.09 -7.11
N GLY A 161 2.31 8.72 -6.20
CA GLY A 161 0.84 8.78 -6.29
C GLY A 161 0.08 8.54 -4.99
N LEU A 162 -0.77 7.51 -4.95
CA LEU A 162 -1.68 7.22 -3.83
C LEU A 162 -1.55 5.78 -3.34
N GLY A 163 -1.07 5.60 -2.11
CA GLY A 163 -1.05 4.32 -1.41
C GLY A 163 -2.20 4.19 -0.40
N ILE A 164 -2.92 3.07 -0.44
CA ILE A 164 -3.98 2.72 0.53
C ILE A 164 -3.70 1.32 1.08
N GLY A 165 -3.35 1.21 2.37
CA GLY A 165 -2.86 -0.02 3.00
C GLY A 165 -3.58 -0.41 4.29
N VAL A 166 -3.60 -1.73 4.57
CA VAL A 166 -3.91 -2.29 5.89
C VAL A 166 -2.77 -3.23 6.28
N GLY A 167 -2.05 -2.90 7.35
CA GLY A 167 -0.71 -3.41 7.64
C GLY A 167 0.28 -2.26 7.55
N GLU A 168 1.25 -2.36 6.65
CA GLU A 168 2.27 -1.35 6.38
C GLU A 168 1.96 -0.64 5.05
N CYS A 169 2.02 0.70 5.02
CA CYS A 169 1.82 1.52 3.84
C CYS A 169 2.96 2.53 3.71
N VAL A 170 3.70 2.52 2.60
CA VAL A 170 4.83 3.41 2.34
C VAL A 170 4.57 4.18 1.04
N VAL A 171 4.69 5.51 1.07
CA VAL A 171 4.58 6.39 -0.10
C VAL A 171 5.80 7.29 -0.18
N THR A 172 6.40 7.46 -1.36
CA THR A 172 7.63 8.27 -1.53
C THR A 172 7.34 9.69 -2.00
N ASP A 173 6.33 9.87 -2.86
CA ASP A 173 5.86 11.16 -3.37
C ASP A 173 4.32 11.09 -3.51
N GLY A 174 3.57 11.81 -2.66
CA GLY A 174 2.10 11.92 -2.79
C GLY A 174 1.26 11.71 -1.53
N LEU A 175 0.32 10.76 -1.55
CA LEU A 175 -0.68 10.56 -0.49
C LEU A 175 -0.71 9.12 0.02
N GLY A 176 -0.42 8.93 1.31
CA GLY A 176 -0.55 7.64 2.02
C GLY A 176 -1.80 7.60 2.92
N ILE A 177 -2.54 6.49 2.89
CA ILE A 177 -3.66 6.22 3.79
C ILE A 177 -3.51 4.79 4.37
N GLY A 178 -3.21 4.68 5.65
CA GLY A 178 -2.91 3.41 6.31
C GLY A 178 -3.78 3.08 7.53
N VAL A 179 -3.95 1.79 7.79
CA VAL A 179 -4.38 1.24 9.09
C VAL A 179 -3.33 0.23 9.55
N GLY A 180 -2.67 0.51 10.67
CA GLY A 180 -1.39 -0.09 11.04
C GLY A 180 -0.30 0.99 11.00
N GLU A 181 0.72 0.81 10.17
CA GLU A 181 1.82 1.76 9.98
C GLU A 181 1.67 2.47 8.63
N CYS A 182 1.81 3.79 8.61
CA CYS A 182 1.73 4.63 7.41
C CYS A 182 2.93 5.57 7.35
N VAL A 183 3.85 5.36 6.40
CA VAL A 183 5.04 6.18 6.18
C VAL A 183 4.89 6.94 4.87
N VAL A 184 5.09 8.26 4.91
CA VAL A 184 5.07 9.13 3.71
C VAL A 184 6.34 9.98 3.70
N THR A 185 7.05 9.95 2.58
CA THR A 185 8.01 10.99 2.20
C THR A 185 7.31 11.96 1.24
N ASP A 186 7.70 13.23 1.23
CA ASP A 186 7.26 14.27 0.29
C ASP A 186 5.75 14.25 -0.05
N GLY A 187 4.91 14.63 0.91
CA GLY A 187 3.46 14.69 0.64
C GLY A 187 2.50 14.78 1.82
N SER A 188 1.59 13.80 1.93
CA SER A 188 0.55 13.78 2.96
C SER A 188 0.22 12.38 3.44
N GLY A 189 0.13 12.19 4.75
CA GLY A 189 -0.18 10.92 5.40
C GLY A 189 -1.47 10.96 6.21
N PHE A 190 -2.26 9.89 6.15
CA PHE A 190 -3.37 9.62 7.06
C PHE A 190 -3.20 8.21 7.65
N GLY A 191 -3.07 8.09 8.97
CA GLY A 191 -2.87 6.81 9.65
C GLY A 191 -3.85 6.57 10.80
N VAL A 192 -4.20 5.30 11.00
CA VAL A 192 -4.82 4.79 12.24
C VAL A 192 -3.91 3.71 12.80
N GLY A 193 -3.28 3.96 13.94
CA GLY A 193 -2.06 3.28 14.38
C GLY A 193 -0.91 4.28 14.43
N GLU A 194 0.12 4.07 13.62
CA GLU A 194 1.30 4.93 13.52
C GLU A 194 1.31 5.64 12.14
N CYS A 195 1.57 6.95 12.14
CA CYS A 195 1.66 7.77 10.92
C CYS A 195 2.95 8.60 10.97
N VAL A 196 3.87 8.37 10.04
CA VAL A 196 5.14 9.09 9.92
C VAL A 196 5.16 9.86 8.61
N VAL A 197 5.44 11.17 8.66
CA VAL A 197 5.59 12.02 7.46
C VAL A 197 6.92 12.78 7.51
N THR A 198 7.76 12.57 6.50
CA THR A 198 8.91 13.44 6.20
C THR A 198 8.49 14.39 5.09
N ASP A 199 8.73 15.69 5.26
CA ASP A 199 8.33 16.76 4.34
C ASP A 199 6.85 16.74 3.91
N GLY A 200 5.95 17.31 4.72
CA GLY A 200 4.55 17.46 4.30
C GLY A 200 3.50 17.69 5.39
N SER A 201 2.46 16.85 5.39
CA SER A 201 1.32 16.96 6.31
C SER A 201 0.82 15.60 6.79
N GLY A 202 0.90 15.35 8.10
CA GLY A 202 0.44 14.11 8.73
C GLY A 202 -0.87 14.27 9.50
N PHE A 203 -1.75 13.29 9.40
CA PHE A 203 -2.88 13.09 10.31
C PHE A 203 -2.83 11.67 10.89
N GLY A 204 -2.84 11.55 12.22
CA GLY A 204 -2.80 10.25 12.92
C GLY A 204 -3.88 10.11 13.99
N VAL A 205 -4.39 8.87 14.13
CA VAL A 205 -5.15 8.43 15.31
C VAL A 205 -4.39 7.27 15.96
N GLY A 206 -3.81 7.52 17.14
CA GLY A 206 -2.69 6.75 17.68
C GLY A 206 -1.48 7.66 17.78
N GLU A 207 -0.41 7.34 17.06
CA GLU A 207 0.83 8.11 17.01
C GLU A 207 0.97 8.81 15.65
N CYS A 208 1.35 10.10 15.66
CA CYS A 208 1.61 10.90 14.47
C CYS A 208 2.98 11.58 14.63
N VAL A 209 3.90 11.36 13.70
CA VAL A 209 5.23 11.96 13.68
C VAL A 209 5.41 12.72 12.37
N VAL A 210 5.75 13.99 12.43
CA VAL A 210 6.07 14.82 11.25
C VAL A 210 7.46 15.43 11.44
N THR A 211 8.38 15.17 10.51
CA THR A 211 9.72 15.79 10.56
C THR A 211 9.63 17.26 10.17
N ASP A 212 9.07 17.55 9.00
CA ASP A 212 8.96 18.90 8.45
C ASP A 212 7.52 19.16 7.98
N GLY A 213 6.85 20.18 8.54
CA GLY A 213 5.55 20.66 8.04
C GLY A 213 4.42 20.68 9.08
N LEU A 214 3.32 19.95 8.82
CA LEU A 214 2.07 20.06 9.58
C LEU A 214 1.64 18.72 10.20
N GLY A 215 1.63 18.62 11.52
CA GLY A 215 1.15 17.44 12.26
C GLY A 215 -0.23 17.65 12.88
N PHE A 216 -1.12 16.68 12.69
CA PHE A 216 -2.41 16.58 13.37
C PHE A 216 -2.55 15.20 14.03
N GLY A 217 -2.80 15.13 15.34
CA GLY A 217 -2.88 13.87 16.07
C GLY A 217 -4.04 13.77 17.05
N VAL A 218 -4.57 12.57 17.21
CA VAL A 218 -5.45 12.17 18.33
C VAL A 218 -4.82 10.96 19.01
N GLY A 219 -4.29 11.17 20.22
CA GLY A 219 -3.29 10.30 20.84
C GLY A 219 -2.01 11.11 21.05
N GLU A 220 -0.92 10.71 20.40
CA GLU A 220 0.39 11.38 20.46
C GLU A 220 0.70 12.04 19.12
N CYS A 221 1.17 13.29 19.15
CA CYS A 221 1.49 14.09 17.96
C CYS A 221 2.86 14.76 18.14
N VAL A 222 3.87 14.31 17.40
CA VAL A 222 5.23 14.84 17.43
C VAL A 222 5.52 15.58 16.12
N VAL A 223 5.91 16.84 16.21
CA VAL A 223 6.43 17.61 15.07
C VAL A 223 7.87 18.03 15.40
N THR A 224 8.81 17.79 14.48
CA THR A 224 10.17 18.31 14.65
C THR A 224 10.14 19.79 14.27
N ASP A 225 9.98 20.12 12.99
CA ASP A 225 9.96 21.49 12.49
C ASP A 225 8.59 21.83 11.88
N GLY A 226 7.86 22.80 12.45
CA GLY A 226 6.63 23.35 11.84
C GLY A 226 5.45 23.57 12.80
N LEU A 227 4.26 23.05 12.44
CA LEU A 227 3.01 23.26 13.18
C LEU A 227 2.42 21.94 13.69
N GLY A 228 2.30 21.78 15.00
CA GLY A 228 1.66 20.63 15.64
C GLY A 228 0.27 20.97 16.20
N PHE A 229 -0.70 20.08 15.96
CA PHE A 229 -2.03 20.10 16.56
C PHE A 229 -2.32 18.73 17.18
N GLY A 230 -2.64 18.67 18.48
CA GLY A 230 -2.85 17.41 19.19
C GLY A 230 -4.06 17.41 20.12
N VAL A 231 -4.69 16.24 20.25
CA VAL A 231 -5.65 15.93 21.32
C VAL A 231 -5.15 14.68 22.04
N GLY A 232 -4.70 14.83 23.28
CA GLY A 232 -3.82 13.88 23.96
C GLY A 232 -2.50 14.57 24.29
N GLU A 233 -1.40 14.08 23.73
CA GLU A 233 -0.07 14.68 23.83
C GLU A 233 0.32 15.34 22.50
N CYS A 234 0.86 16.56 22.55
CA CYS A 234 1.41 17.27 21.40
C CYS A 234 2.81 17.77 21.74
N VAL A 235 3.83 17.29 21.02
CA VAL A 235 5.23 17.72 21.16
C VAL A 235 5.64 18.44 19.88
N VAL A 236 6.20 19.65 20.00
CA VAL A 236 6.81 20.38 18.89
C VAL A 236 8.25 20.71 19.28
N THR A 237 9.22 20.42 18.41
CA THR A 237 10.61 20.82 18.67
C THR A 237 10.77 22.30 18.29
N ASP A 238 10.72 22.63 17.01
CA ASP A 238 10.87 23.99 16.50
C ASP A 238 9.56 24.45 15.82
N GLY A 239 8.83 25.40 16.41
CA GLY A 239 7.67 26.03 15.75
C GLY A 239 6.47 26.33 16.64
N LEU A 240 5.26 25.94 16.20
CA LEU A 240 4.00 26.25 16.91
C LEU A 240 3.25 24.98 17.32
N GLY A 241 2.99 24.81 18.62
CA GLY A 241 2.20 23.71 19.18
C GLY A 241 0.81 24.14 19.64
N PHE A 242 -0.22 23.35 19.33
CA PHE A 242 -1.61 23.54 19.77
C PHE A 242 -2.17 22.23 20.34
N GLY A 243 -2.27 22.13 21.66
CA GLY A 243 -2.69 20.90 22.35
C GLY A 243 -3.98 21.02 23.17
N VAL A 244 -4.72 19.92 23.25
CA VAL A 244 -5.76 19.69 24.27
C VAL A 244 -5.41 18.41 25.03
N GLY A 245 -5.05 18.54 26.30
CA GLY A 245 -4.32 17.52 27.06
C GLY A 245 -2.98 18.09 27.49
N GLU A 246 -1.88 17.54 26.97
CA GLU A 246 -0.51 18.00 27.18
C GLU A 246 0.05 18.62 25.89
N CYS A 247 0.72 19.76 26.00
CA CYS A 247 1.32 20.49 24.88
C CYS A 247 2.74 20.92 25.25
N VAL A 248 3.75 20.28 24.68
CA VAL A 248 5.17 20.58 24.91
C VAL A 248 5.74 21.24 23.66
N VAL A 249 6.38 22.40 23.82
CA VAL A 249 7.16 23.07 22.76
C VAL A 249 8.58 23.28 23.25
N THR A 250 9.58 22.91 22.45
CA THR A 250 10.98 23.18 22.80
C THR A 250 11.30 24.63 22.46
N ASP A 251 11.37 24.97 21.17
CA ASP A 251 11.69 26.32 20.66
C ASP A 251 10.49 26.89 19.88
N GLY A 252 9.77 27.87 20.44
CA GLY A 252 8.72 28.58 19.70
C GLY A 252 7.48 29.00 20.51
N LEU A 253 6.28 28.74 19.99
CA LEU A 253 5.01 29.15 20.64
C LEU A 253 4.12 27.94 20.98
N GLY A 254 3.82 27.77 22.26
CA GLY A 254 2.89 26.75 22.76
C GLY A 254 1.53 27.33 23.12
N PHE A 255 0.46 26.67 22.69
CA PHE A 255 -0.92 26.92 23.10
C PHE A 255 -1.55 25.62 23.63
N GLY A 256 -1.99 25.60 24.88
CA GLY A 256 -2.54 24.39 25.52
C GLY A 256 -3.84 24.62 26.27
N VAL A 257 -4.68 23.59 26.30
CA VAL A 257 -5.80 23.46 27.25
C VAL A 257 -5.61 22.16 28.02
N GLY A 258 -5.37 22.26 29.33
CA GLY A 258 -4.76 21.21 30.12
C GLY A 258 -3.39 21.69 30.61
N GLU A 259 -2.32 21.02 30.19
CA GLU A 259 -0.93 21.38 30.49
C GLU A 259 -0.25 21.94 29.24
N CYS A 260 0.49 23.04 29.40
CA CYS A 260 1.29 23.66 28.34
C CYS A 260 2.70 23.93 28.87
N VAL A 261 3.71 23.26 28.31
CA VAL A 261 5.11 23.42 28.65
C VAL A 261 5.84 24.03 27.45
N VAL A 262 6.57 25.12 27.67
CA VAL A 262 7.47 25.71 26.67
C VAL A 262 8.87 25.77 27.27
N THR A 263 9.88 25.29 26.53
CA THR A 263 11.27 25.41 26.97
C THR A 263 11.73 26.84 26.70
N ASP A 264 11.92 27.21 25.44
CA ASP A 264 12.38 28.52 25.00
C ASP A 264 11.32 29.18 24.09
N GLY A 265 10.62 30.23 24.56
CA GLY A 265 9.69 30.99 23.73
C GLY A 265 8.46 31.54 24.44
N LEU A 266 7.27 31.40 23.85
CA LEU A 266 6.02 31.92 24.44
C LEU A 266 5.00 30.81 24.69
N GLY A 267 4.56 30.66 25.94
CA GLY A 267 3.50 29.74 26.34
C GLY A 267 2.16 30.41 26.61
N PHE A 268 1.07 29.82 26.16
CA PHE A 268 -0.30 30.17 26.54
C PHE A 268 -1.05 28.92 27.00
N GLY A 269 -1.45 28.85 28.27
CA GLY A 269 -2.16 27.71 28.84
C GLY A 269 -3.50 28.09 29.47
N VAL A 270 -4.49 27.20 29.35
CA VAL A 270 -5.71 27.20 30.15
C VAL A 270 -5.74 25.90 30.97
N GLY A 271 -5.40 26.01 32.26
CA GLY A 271 -5.03 24.88 33.11
C GLY A 271 -3.70 25.20 33.80
N GLU A 272 -2.63 24.57 33.34
CA GLU A 272 -1.25 24.83 33.76
C GLU A 272 -0.42 25.33 32.55
N CYS A 273 0.44 26.32 32.80
CA CYS A 273 1.33 26.91 31.79
C CYS A 273 2.72 27.08 32.39
N VAL A 274 3.69 26.27 31.94
CA VAL A 274 5.08 26.29 32.38
C VAL A 274 5.95 26.83 31.24
N VAL A 275 6.77 27.84 31.50
CA VAL A 275 7.76 28.36 30.55
C VAL A 275 9.14 28.39 31.20
N THR A 276 10.16 27.86 30.52
CA THR A 276 11.53 27.82 31.08
C THR A 276 12.29 29.12 30.81
N ASP A 277 12.43 29.54 29.55
CA ASP A 277 12.88 30.87 29.13
C ASP A 277 11.83 31.52 28.20
N GLY A 278 11.55 32.81 28.42
CA GLY A 278 10.76 33.63 27.51
C GLY A 278 9.54 34.28 28.16
N SER A 279 8.32 33.90 27.78
CA SER A 279 7.10 34.45 28.42
C SER A 279 5.90 33.51 28.47
N GLY A 280 5.30 33.39 29.66
CA GLY A 280 4.10 32.59 29.90
C GLY A 280 2.85 33.45 30.13
N PHE A 281 1.73 33.01 29.58
CA PHE A 281 0.38 33.39 29.99
C PHE A 281 -0.36 32.15 30.45
N GLY A 282 -0.86 32.12 31.68
CA GLY A 282 -1.69 31.02 32.19
C GLY A 282 -3.03 31.50 32.74
N VAL A 283 -4.08 30.73 32.48
CA VAL A 283 -5.32 30.75 33.26
C VAL A 283 -5.28 29.55 34.20
N SER A 284 -5.69 29.74 35.47
CA SER A 284 -5.52 28.87 36.65
C SER A 284 -4.10 28.71 37.20
N GLU A 285 -3.08 28.35 36.42
CA GLU A 285 -1.69 28.30 36.89
C GLU A 285 -0.69 28.73 35.80
N CYS A 286 0.30 29.53 36.18
CA CYS A 286 1.39 30.00 35.33
C CYS A 286 2.71 29.98 36.10
N VAL A 287 3.67 29.19 35.63
CA VAL A 287 5.04 29.12 36.14
C VAL A 287 5.99 29.60 35.05
N VAL A 288 6.81 30.61 35.33
CA VAL A 288 7.89 31.04 34.42
C VAL A 288 9.21 31.00 35.17
N THR A 289 10.18 30.24 34.66
CA THR A 289 11.49 30.14 35.32
C THR A 289 12.27 31.43 35.09
N ASP A 290 12.59 31.72 33.83
CA ASP A 290 13.28 32.93 33.38
C ASP A 290 12.36 33.74 32.43
N GLY A 291 12.19 35.04 32.68
CA GLY A 291 11.49 35.95 31.74
C GLY A 291 10.23 36.65 32.27
N LEU A 292 9.09 36.53 31.57
CA LEU A 292 7.86 37.27 31.87
C LEU A 292 6.65 36.34 32.10
N GLY A 293 6.02 36.41 33.26
CA GLY A 293 4.79 35.67 33.57
C GLY A 293 3.56 36.57 33.69
N PHE A 294 2.43 36.13 33.13
CA PHE A 294 1.12 36.72 33.36
C PHE A 294 0.10 35.64 33.75
N GLY A 295 -0.61 35.86 34.84
CA GLY A 295 -1.65 34.96 35.34
C GLY A 295 -3.05 35.55 35.25
N VAL A 296 -4.01 34.65 35.02
CA VAL A 296 -5.34 34.71 35.64
C VAL A 296 -5.49 33.41 36.47
N GLY A 297 -4.70 33.31 37.53
CA GLY A 297 -4.50 32.08 38.30
C GLY A 297 -3.48 32.25 39.43
N GLU A 298 -2.88 31.15 39.89
CA GLU A 298 -1.57 31.25 40.53
C GLU A 298 -0.53 31.66 39.48
N CYS A 299 0.36 32.62 39.80
CA CYS A 299 1.42 33.05 38.91
C CYS A 299 2.75 33.13 39.67
N VAL A 300 3.67 32.23 39.33
CA VAL A 300 5.00 32.11 39.92
C VAL A 300 6.03 32.47 38.86
N VAL A 301 6.91 33.42 39.19
CA VAL A 301 8.07 33.75 38.34
C VAL A 301 9.32 33.72 39.22
N THR A 302 10.33 32.91 38.87
CA THR A 302 11.56 32.83 39.68
C THR A 302 12.54 33.95 39.36
N ASP A 303 12.96 34.09 38.11
CA ASP A 303 13.94 35.09 37.66
C ASP A 303 13.36 35.94 36.52
N GLY A 304 12.52 36.92 36.89
CA GLY A 304 11.75 37.67 35.90
C GLY A 304 10.79 38.71 36.46
N LEU A 305 9.75 39.03 35.68
CA LEU A 305 8.61 39.85 36.11
C LEU A 305 7.30 39.07 35.99
N GLY A 306 6.59 38.91 37.09
CA GLY A 306 5.28 38.26 37.15
C GLY A 306 4.14 39.25 37.42
N PHE A 307 3.00 39.06 36.75
CA PHE A 307 1.76 39.79 36.99
C PHE A 307 0.57 38.82 37.09
N GLY A 308 0.17 38.47 38.31
CA GLY A 308 -1.13 37.86 38.61
C GLY A 308 -2.21 38.94 38.81
N VAL A 309 -3.43 38.65 38.39
CA VAL A 309 -4.60 39.56 38.39
C VAL A 309 -5.40 39.55 39.70
N SER A 310 -5.11 38.65 40.64
CA SER A 310 -6.14 38.16 41.56
C SER A 310 -7.29 37.54 40.75
N GLU A 311 -7.11 36.79 39.66
CA GLU A 311 -6.08 35.75 39.35
C GLU A 311 -4.55 35.99 39.36
#